data_AF-A0A7W7KQN2-F1
#
_entry.id   AF-A0A7W7KQN2-F1
#
_cell.length_a   1.000
_cell.length_b   1.000
_cell.length_c   1.000
_cell.angle_alpha   90.00
_cell.angle_beta   90.00
_cell.angle_gamma   90.00
#
_symmetry.space_group_name_H-M   'P 1'
#
loop_
_entity.id
_entity.type
_entity.pdbx_description
1 polymer ?
#
loop_
_entity_poly.entity_id
_entity_poly.type
_entity_poly.pdbx_seq_one_letter_code
_entity_poly.pdbx_strand_id
1 'polypeptide(L)'
;MAVSAAKFPGLTQPVSAEDYVFRLLMNRAEQKLTPGVGSDYAMQQAVKELRKAGRWTDDVQIQIGLKKPLRSKGYVRMLHGVPSPRLFPAKAPNWPMMVAKDAIYFFAHDLSRRQTLMLEAMPHLPSVDDLRHWLEHFSTTRFEKQLIEALVKEGDAKGYGKAAMEAAEIDRMAWFTGQKSMTLANAAPVWKAKV
;
A
#
# COMPACT_ATOMS: atom_id res chain seq x y z
N MET A 1 -14.82 29.60 1.15
CA MET A 1 -15.98 28.68 1.18
C MET A 1 -15.63 27.48 2.05
N ALA A 2 -16.18 27.40 3.26
CA ALA A 2 -16.00 26.27 4.15
C ALA A 2 -16.88 25.11 3.67
N VAL A 3 -16.27 24.02 3.21
CA VAL A 3 -17.01 22.80 2.89
C VAL A 3 -17.38 22.15 4.22
N SER A 4 -18.66 22.21 4.58
CA SER A 4 -19.20 21.62 5.80
C SER A 4 -18.89 20.11 5.85
N ALA A 5 -18.37 19.66 7.00
CA ALA A 5 -18.04 18.26 7.30
C ALA A 5 -19.27 17.31 7.28
N ALA A 6 -20.49 17.83 7.07
CA ALA A 6 -21.75 17.12 7.20
C ALA A 6 -22.18 16.24 6.01
N LYS A 7 -21.32 15.99 5.01
CA LYS A 7 -21.70 15.22 3.80
C LYS A 7 -20.72 14.10 3.42
N PHE A 8 -20.10 13.44 4.39
CA PHE A 8 -19.42 12.16 4.14
C PHE A 8 -20.24 10.99 4.72
N PRO A 9 -20.62 10.01 3.89
CA PRO A 9 -21.23 8.78 4.39
C PRO A 9 -20.27 8.07 5.35
N GLY A 10 -20.71 7.74 6.56
CA GLY A 10 -19.99 6.87 7.50
C GLY A 10 -19.16 7.55 8.60
N LEU A 11 -19.21 8.87 8.77
CA LEU A 11 -18.57 9.55 9.91
C LEU A 11 -19.53 9.64 11.11
N THR A 12 -19.46 8.68 12.02
CA THR A 12 -20.30 8.64 13.24
C THR A 12 -19.55 8.96 14.54
N GLN A 13 -18.25 9.28 14.48
CA GLN A 13 -17.39 9.51 15.64
C GLN A 13 -16.39 10.67 15.40
N PRO A 14 -15.81 11.28 16.44
CA PRO A 14 -14.75 12.27 16.29
C PRO A 14 -13.55 11.64 15.58
N VAL A 15 -13.18 12.21 14.44
CA VAL A 15 -12.08 11.75 13.58
C VAL A 15 -10.91 12.71 13.73
N SER A 16 -9.68 12.20 13.81
CA SER A 16 -8.49 13.06 13.79
C SER A 16 -8.45 13.88 12.51
N ALA A 17 -7.87 15.09 12.56
CA ALA A 17 -7.73 15.92 11.36
C ALA A 17 -6.99 15.19 10.23
N GLU A 18 -6.02 14.33 10.58
CA GLU A 18 -5.26 13.51 9.64
C GLU A 18 -6.12 12.46 8.93
N ASP A 19 -6.93 11.69 9.67
CA ASP A 19 -7.80 10.68 9.06
C ASP A 19 -8.89 11.35 8.20
N TYR A 20 -9.41 12.50 8.64
CA TYR A 20 -10.34 13.29 7.83
C TYR A 20 -9.72 13.72 6.50
N VAL A 21 -8.52 14.32 6.52
CA VAL A 21 -7.81 14.73 5.30
C VAL A 21 -7.50 13.53 4.41
N PHE A 22 -7.08 12.41 4.98
CA PHE A 22 -6.80 11.21 4.20
C PHE A 22 -8.05 10.68 3.50
N ARG A 23 -9.20 10.64 4.18
CA ARG A 23 -10.50 10.29 3.56
C ARG A 23 -10.89 11.25 2.44
N LEU A 24 -10.64 12.55 2.58
CA LEU A 24 -10.87 13.52 1.50
C LEU A 24 -10.03 13.21 0.26
N LEU A 25 -8.74 12.91 0.46
CA LEU A 25 -7.83 12.53 -0.62
C LEU A 25 -8.29 11.24 -1.29
N MET A 26 -8.66 10.22 -0.51
CA MET A 26 -9.17 8.94 -1.00
C MET A 26 -10.43 9.14 -1.86
N ASN A 27 -11.42 9.87 -1.36
CA ASN A 27 -12.65 10.19 -2.11
C ASN A 27 -12.33 10.94 -3.42
N ARG A 28 -11.38 11.89 -3.39
CA ARG A 28 -10.96 12.61 -4.59
C ARG A 28 -10.29 11.70 -5.62
N ALA A 29 -9.54 10.68 -5.18
CA ALA A 29 -8.95 9.68 -6.05
C ALA A 29 -10.03 8.76 -6.65
N GLU A 30 -10.94 8.24 -5.83
CA GLU A 30 -12.05 7.38 -6.27
C GLU A 30 -12.95 8.07 -7.30
N GLN A 31 -13.17 9.38 -7.15
CA GLN A 31 -13.93 10.16 -8.14
C GLN A 31 -13.28 10.18 -9.54
N LYS A 32 -12.00 9.84 -9.69
CA LYS A 32 -11.31 9.71 -10.98
C LYS A 32 -11.45 8.32 -11.61
N LEU A 33 -11.83 7.30 -10.83
CA LEU A 33 -12.01 5.93 -11.30
C LEU A 33 -13.33 5.78 -12.06
N THR A 34 -13.37 4.91 -13.07
CA THR A 34 -14.59 4.61 -13.82
C THR A 34 -15.66 4.00 -12.90
N PRO A 35 -16.94 4.42 -13.01
CA PRO A 35 -18.03 3.78 -12.26
C PRO A 35 -18.06 2.26 -12.47
N GLY A 36 -18.24 1.48 -11.41
CA GLY A 36 -18.21 0.01 -11.46
C GLY A 36 -16.81 -0.63 -11.41
N VAL A 37 -15.73 0.16 -11.58
CA VAL A 37 -14.33 -0.26 -11.40
C VAL A 37 -13.75 0.53 -10.23
N GLY A 38 -14.38 0.37 -9.06
CA GLY A 38 -14.08 1.14 -7.85
C GLY A 38 -12.77 0.75 -7.18
N SER A 39 -12.45 1.44 -6.09
CA SER A 39 -11.32 1.14 -5.21
C SER A 39 -11.32 -0.31 -4.72
N ASP A 40 -12.50 -0.87 -4.44
CA ASP A 40 -12.65 -2.28 -4.05
C ASP A 40 -12.18 -3.26 -5.12
N TYR A 41 -12.52 -3.03 -6.38
CA TYR A 41 -12.04 -3.84 -7.50
C TYR A 41 -10.51 -3.75 -7.60
N ALA A 42 -9.95 -2.54 -7.50
CA ALA A 42 -8.50 -2.34 -7.55
C ALA A 42 -7.79 -3.08 -6.41
N MET A 43 -8.31 -3.03 -5.18
CA MET A 43 -7.74 -3.76 -4.05
C MET A 43 -7.81 -5.29 -4.24
N GLN A 44 -8.91 -5.83 -4.75
CA GLN A 44 -9.03 -7.26 -5.04
C GLN A 44 -8.06 -7.73 -6.12
N GLN A 45 -7.91 -6.97 -7.21
CA GLN A 45 -6.90 -7.27 -8.23
C GLN A 45 -5.49 -7.17 -7.67
N ALA A 46 -5.22 -6.17 -6.81
CA ALA A 46 -3.91 -6.02 -6.18
C ALA A 46 -3.56 -7.23 -5.33
N VAL A 47 -4.47 -7.70 -4.47
CA VAL A 47 -4.26 -8.91 -3.65
C VAL A 47 -3.90 -10.10 -4.54
N LYS A 48 -4.66 -10.32 -5.62
CA LYS A 48 -4.42 -11.42 -6.56
C LYS A 48 -3.04 -11.35 -7.21
N GLU A 49 -2.67 -10.19 -7.77
CA GLU A 49 -1.40 -10.05 -8.48
C GLU A 49 -0.19 -10.06 -7.54
N LEU A 50 -0.29 -9.45 -6.35
CA LEU A 50 0.76 -9.50 -5.34
C LEU A 50 0.99 -10.91 -4.81
N ARG A 51 -0.10 -11.64 -4.49
CA ARG A 51 -0.02 -13.05 -4.07
C ARG A 51 0.64 -13.91 -5.15
N LYS A 52 0.25 -13.73 -6.41
CA LYS A 52 0.80 -14.46 -7.55
C LYS A 52 2.29 -14.15 -7.77
N ALA A 53 2.68 -12.89 -7.63
CA ALA A 53 4.06 -12.47 -7.82
C ALA A 53 4.98 -12.88 -6.67
N GLY A 54 4.43 -13.06 -5.45
CA GLY A 54 5.20 -13.31 -4.24
C GLY A 54 6.06 -12.11 -3.78
N ARG A 55 5.99 -10.98 -4.50
CA ARG A 55 6.70 -9.73 -4.24
C ARG A 55 5.80 -8.54 -4.56
N TRP A 56 6.10 -7.43 -3.92
CA TRP A 56 5.37 -6.17 -3.86
C TRP A 56 6.23 -5.03 -4.42
N THR A 57 6.96 -5.32 -5.49
CA THR A 57 7.77 -4.39 -6.27
C THR A 57 6.91 -3.61 -7.27
N ASP A 58 7.45 -2.50 -7.79
CA ASP A 58 6.69 -1.56 -8.63
C ASP A 58 6.34 -2.10 -10.04
N ASP A 59 6.98 -3.19 -10.46
CA ASP A 59 6.65 -3.94 -11.68
C ASP A 59 5.35 -4.76 -11.54
N VAL A 60 4.91 -5.04 -10.30
CA VAL A 60 3.63 -5.71 -10.07
C VAL A 60 2.51 -4.69 -10.16
N GLN A 61 1.76 -4.76 -11.26
CA GLN A 61 0.80 -3.74 -11.65
C GLN A 61 -0.57 -4.32 -11.98
N ILE A 62 -1.62 -3.56 -11.70
CA ILE A 62 -3.00 -3.87 -12.03
C ILE A 62 -3.56 -2.86 -13.03
N GLN A 63 -4.44 -3.30 -13.91
CA GLN A 63 -5.11 -2.37 -14.82
C GLN A 63 -6.32 -1.74 -14.12
N ILE A 64 -6.46 -0.41 -14.24
CA ILE A 64 -7.56 0.34 -13.60
C ILE A 64 -8.23 1.28 -14.59
N GLY A 65 -9.55 1.43 -14.49
CA GLY A 65 -10.32 2.34 -15.34
C GLY A 65 -10.30 3.77 -14.80
N LEU A 66 -9.99 4.75 -15.65
CA LEU A 66 -10.12 6.17 -15.35
C LEU A 66 -11.27 6.81 -16.14
N LYS A 67 -11.98 7.74 -15.52
CA LYS A 67 -13.00 8.58 -16.20
C LYS A 67 -12.40 9.50 -17.27
N LYS A 68 -11.13 9.88 -17.09
CA LYS A 68 -10.40 10.76 -18.01
C LYS A 68 -9.12 10.05 -18.46
N PRO A 69 -8.75 10.15 -19.75
CA PRO A 69 -7.56 9.49 -20.27
C PRO A 69 -6.29 10.01 -19.59
N LEU A 70 -5.38 9.08 -19.28
CA LEU A 70 -4.04 9.42 -18.85
C LEU A 70 -3.25 9.96 -20.05
N ARG A 71 -2.85 11.23 -19.99
CA ARG A 71 -2.13 11.92 -21.08
C ARG A 71 -0.61 11.91 -20.93
N SER A 72 -0.09 11.28 -19.87
CA SER A 72 1.35 11.25 -19.59
C SER A 72 2.03 10.12 -20.36
N LYS A 73 3.26 10.39 -20.84
CA LYS A 73 4.16 9.37 -21.41
C LYS A 73 4.98 8.64 -20.34
N GLY A 74 5.06 9.18 -19.13
CA GLY A 74 5.73 8.58 -17.98
C GLY A 74 4.77 8.31 -16.82
N TYR A 75 5.30 7.79 -15.72
CA TYR A 75 4.48 7.56 -14.52
C TYR A 75 3.99 8.89 -13.93
N VAL A 76 2.79 8.89 -13.36
CA VAL A 76 2.22 10.03 -12.63
C VAL A 76 1.54 9.55 -11.37
N ARG A 77 1.39 10.44 -10.39
CA ARG A 77 0.56 10.17 -9.21
C ARG A 77 -0.90 10.51 -9.50
N MET A 78 -1.80 9.71 -8.94
CA MET A 78 -3.23 9.90 -9.07
C MET A 78 -3.65 11.26 -8.49
N LEU A 79 -3.02 11.71 -7.40
CA LEU A 79 -3.17 13.05 -6.84
C LEU A 79 -1.81 13.77 -6.82
N HIS A 80 -1.81 15.03 -7.25
CA HIS A 80 -0.59 15.84 -7.29
C HIS A 80 -0.21 16.32 -5.88
N GLY A 81 1.09 16.31 -5.57
CA GLY A 81 1.64 16.89 -4.34
C GLY A 81 1.42 16.07 -3.06
N VAL A 82 0.82 14.88 -3.15
CA VAL A 82 0.57 14.01 -2.00
C VAL A 82 0.92 12.54 -2.32
N PRO A 83 1.27 11.74 -1.31
CA PRO A 83 1.40 10.29 -1.45
C PRO A 83 0.06 9.71 -1.94
N SER A 84 0.07 9.20 -3.16
CA SER A 84 -1.10 8.62 -3.82
C SER A 84 -0.66 7.64 -4.90
N PRO A 85 -1.58 6.78 -5.39
CA PRO A 85 -1.22 5.70 -6.28
C PRO A 85 -0.53 6.17 -7.54
N ARG A 86 0.51 5.45 -7.92
CA ARG A 86 1.29 5.69 -9.13
C ARG A 86 0.64 4.96 -10.31
N LEU A 87 0.47 5.71 -11.39
CA LEU A 87 -0.14 5.28 -12.64
C LEU A 87 0.90 5.34 -13.76
N PHE A 88 0.95 4.29 -14.56
CA PHE A 88 1.79 4.14 -15.73
C PHE A 88 0.92 4.10 -16.99
N PRO A 89 1.38 4.68 -18.10
CA PRO A 89 0.64 4.60 -19.36
C PRO A 89 0.50 3.16 -19.83
N ALA A 90 -0.64 2.86 -20.45
CA ALA A 90 -0.94 1.60 -21.11
C ALA A 90 -1.42 1.85 -22.53
N LYS A 91 -1.64 0.78 -23.31
CA LYS A 91 -2.15 0.89 -24.70
C LYS A 91 -3.45 1.69 -24.79
N ALA A 92 -4.37 1.47 -23.85
CA ALA A 92 -5.61 2.20 -23.75
C ALA A 92 -5.45 3.34 -22.70
N PRO A 93 -5.53 4.62 -23.09
CA PRO A 93 -5.29 5.74 -22.16
C PRO A 93 -6.28 5.83 -20.99
N ASN A 94 -7.50 5.30 -21.15
CA ASN A 94 -8.49 5.22 -20.07
C ASN A 94 -8.27 4.02 -19.13
N TRP A 95 -7.33 3.14 -19.45
CA TRP A 95 -7.03 1.93 -18.70
C TRP A 95 -5.53 1.80 -18.39
N PRO A 96 -4.95 2.78 -17.68
CA PRO A 96 -3.54 2.72 -17.29
C PRO A 96 -3.25 1.57 -16.31
N MET A 97 -1.97 1.33 -16.08
CA MET A 97 -1.49 0.42 -15.07
C MET A 97 -1.26 1.16 -13.76
N MET A 98 -1.70 0.60 -12.63
CA MET A 98 -1.41 1.10 -11.28
C MET A 98 -0.51 0.12 -10.55
N VAL A 99 0.45 0.59 -9.77
CA VAL A 99 1.25 -0.29 -8.91
C VAL A 99 0.32 -0.99 -7.91
N ALA A 100 0.35 -2.32 -7.86
CA ALA A 100 -0.62 -3.12 -7.11
C ALA A 100 -0.63 -2.75 -5.61
N LYS A 101 0.55 -2.66 -4.98
CA LYS A 101 0.65 -2.30 -3.56
C LYS A 101 0.10 -0.90 -3.25
N ASP A 102 0.22 0.04 -4.18
CA ASP A 102 -0.31 1.40 -4.00
C ASP A 102 -1.85 1.38 -3.83
N ALA A 103 -2.54 0.43 -4.46
CA ALA A 103 -3.99 0.28 -4.30
C ALA A 103 -4.37 -0.09 -2.86
N ILE A 104 -3.67 -1.07 -2.27
CA ILE A 104 -3.90 -1.48 -0.88
C ILE A 104 -3.47 -0.35 0.07
N TYR A 105 -2.29 0.23 -0.14
CA TYR A 105 -1.73 1.23 0.77
C TYR A 105 -2.56 2.52 0.85
N PHE A 106 -3.21 2.90 -0.26
CA PHE A 106 -3.97 4.13 -0.34
C PHE A 106 -5.47 3.95 -0.11
N PHE A 107 -6.11 2.92 -0.69
CA PHE A 107 -7.57 2.76 -0.60
C PHE A 107 -8.03 1.98 0.63
N ALA A 108 -7.16 1.18 1.26
CA ALA A 108 -7.47 0.53 2.54
C ALA A 108 -7.13 1.44 3.72
N HIS A 109 -7.94 2.49 3.92
CA HIS A 109 -7.75 3.45 5.01
C HIS A 109 -7.92 2.80 6.40
N ASP A 110 -8.91 1.92 6.54
CA ASP A 110 -9.15 1.17 7.76
C ASP A 110 -8.01 0.17 8.04
N LEU A 111 -7.48 0.20 9.27
CA LEU A 111 -6.35 -0.63 9.68
C LEU A 111 -6.67 -2.12 9.58
N SER A 112 -7.84 -2.54 10.07
CA SER A 112 -8.23 -3.96 10.11
C SER A 112 -8.36 -4.49 8.69
N ARG A 113 -9.12 -3.79 7.84
CA ARG A 113 -9.29 -4.13 6.43
C ARG A 113 -7.95 -4.19 5.69
N ARG A 114 -7.06 -3.23 5.94
CA ARG A 114 -5.74 -3.21 5.30
C ARG A 114 -4.89 -4.40 5.70
N GLN A 115 -4.83 -4.72 6.99
CA GLN A 115 -4.09 -5.89 7.48
C GLN A 115 -4.64 -7.18 6.88
N THR A 116 -5.97 -7.33 6.77
CA THR A 116 -6.59 -8.47 6.09
C THR A 116 -6.15 -8.56 4.62
N LEU A 117 -6.24 -7.47 3.85
CA LEU A 117 -5.82 -7.45 2.45
C LEU A 117 -4.32 -7.74 2.27
N MET A 118 -3.47 -7.20 3.16
CA MET A 118 -2.04 -7.48 3.17
C MET A 118 -1.74 -8.95 3.47
N LEU A 119 -2.41 -9.54 4.46
CA LEU A 119 -2.27 -10.96 4.81
C LEU A 119 -2.68 -11.82 3.63
N GLU A 120 -3.77 -11.47 2.96
CA GLU A 120 -4.20 -12.17 1.77
C GLU A 120 -3.18 -12.02 0.63
N ALA A 121 -2.55 -10.85 0.46
CA ALA A 121 -1.56 -10.62 -0.58
C ALA A 121 -0.19 -11.29 -0.33
N MET A 122 0.04 -11.85 0.86
CA MET A 122 1.31 -12.45 1.23
C MET A 122 1.52 -13.83 0.60
N PRO A 123 2.77 -14.16 0.22
CA PRO A 123 3.13 -15.53 -0.09
C PRO A 123 3.12 -16.40 1.17
N HIS A 124 3.11 -17.71 0.98
CA HIS A 124 3.36 -18.64 2.07
C HIS A 124 4.85 -18.63 2.43
N LEU A 125 5.18 -18.45 3.71
CA LEU A 125 6.54 -18.37 4.23
C LEU A 125 6.73 -19.48 5.29
N PRO A 126 7.13 -20.70 4.89
CA PRO A 126 7.20 -21.84 5.81
C PRO A 126 8.46 -21.85 6.67
N SER A 127 9.52 -21.13 6.29
CA SER A 127 10.80 -21.15 6.98
C SER A 127 11.40 -19.75 7.21
N VAL A 128 12.41 -19.72 8.08
CA VAL A 128 13.21 -18.53 8.37
C VAL A 128 13.98 -18.04 7.15
N ASP A 129 14.48 -18.96 6.31
CA ASP A 129 15.22 -18.64 5.09
C ASP A 129 14.28 -18.05 4.04
N ASP A 130 13.05 -18.56 3.93
CA ASP A 130 12.03 -17.98 3.05
C ASP A 130 11.65 -16.57 3.49
N LEU A 131 11.45 -16.35 4.80
CA LEU A 131 11.17 -15.02 5.33
C LEU A 131 12.32 -14.05 5.03
N ARG A 132 13.56 -14.45 5.30
CA ARG A 132 14.74 -13.63 5.03
C ARG A 132 14.86 -13.27 3.56
N HIS A 133 14.78 -14.28 2.69
CA HIS A 133 14.86 -14.10 1.24
C HIS A 133 13.76 -13.16 0.74
N TRP A 134 12.55 -13.32 1.27
CA TRP A 134 11.43 -12.44 0.97
C TRP A 134 11.72 -11.01 1.42
N LEU A 135 12.13 -10.78 2.67
CA LEU A 135 12.44 -9.44 3.19
C LEU A 135 13.51 -8.69 2.39
N GLU A 136 14.46 -9.41 1.80
CA GLU A 136 15.51 -8.84 0.95
C GLU A 136 15.00 -8.33 -0.41
N HIS A 137 13.89 -8.89 -0.92
CA HIS A 137 13.47 -8.71 -2.32
C HIS A 137 11.98 -8.35 -2.49
N PHE A 138 11.18 -8.37 -1.43
CA PHE A 138 9.73 -8.25 -1.57
C PHE A 138 9.31 -6.85 -2.01
N SER A 139 10.08 -5.79 -1.76
CA SER A 139 9.67 -4.44 -2.09
C SER A 139 10.75 -3.70 -2.86
N THR A 140 10.32 -2.74 -3.69
CA THR A 140 11.20 -1.72 -4.28
C THR A 140 11.91 -0.89 -3.19
N THR A 141 11.29 -0.76 -2.02
CA THR A 141 11.93 -0.14 -0.85
C THR A 141 12.95 -1.12 -0.29
N ARG A 142 14.22 -0.72 -0.25
CA ARG A 142 15.27 -1.57 0.29
C ARG A 142 15.22 -1.63 1.80
N PHE A 143 15.13 -2.82 2.38
CA PHE A 143 15.31 -3.01 3.82
C PHE A 143 16.79 -3.18 4.13
N GLU A 144 17.29 -2.45 5.11
CA GLU A 144 18.68 -2.58 5.55
C GLU A 144 18.88 -3.88 6.34
N LYS A 145 20.11 -4.40 6.29
CA LYS A 145 20.46 -5.70 6.90
C LYS A 145 20.03 -5.81 8.37
N GLN A 146 20.23 -4.76 9.17
CA GLN A 146 19.85 -4.73 10.58
C GLN A 146 18.34 -4.85 10.79
N LEU A 147 17.54 -4.22 9.93
CA LEU A 147 16.08 -4.31 9.95
C LEU A 147 15.64 -5.74 9.58
N ILE A 148 16.22 -6.32 8.53
CA ILE A 148 15.94 -7.70 8.12
C ILE A 148 16.25 -8.68 9.24
N GLU A 149 17.42 -8.57 9.87
CA GLU A 149 17.84 -9.45 10.96
C GLU A 149 16.90 -9.36 12.17
N ALA A 150 16.46 -8.15 12.53
CA ALA A 150 15.55 -7.97 13.65
C ALA A 150 14.13 -8.50 13.33
N LEU A 151 13.63 -8.36 12.09
CA LEU A 151 12.36 -8.95 11.67
C LEU A 151 12.41 -10.48 11.61
N VAL A 152 13.53 -11.05 11.16
CA VAL A 152 13.73 -12.50 11.15
C VAL A 152 13.70 -13.07 12.58
N LYS A 153 14.44 -12.43 13.50
CA LYS A 153 14.44 -12.81 14.93
C LYS A 153 13.05 -12.74 15.55
N GLU A 154 12.24 -11.76 15.15
CA GLU A 154 10.84 -11.66 15.57
C GLU A 154 9.97 -12.77 14.97
N GLY A 155 10.21 -13.13 13.71
CA GLY A 155 9.58 -14.26 13.03
C GLY A 155 9.77 -15.58 13.78
N ASP A 156 10.98 -15.84 14.28
CA ASP A 156 11.28 -17.03 15.10
C ASP A 156 10.49 -17.05 16.42
N ALA A 157 10.29 -15.87 17.03
CA ALA A 157 9.64 -15.75 18.33
C ALA A 157 8.09 -15.75 18.24
N LYS A 158 7.51 -15.19 17.18
CA LYS A 158 6.08 -14.88 17.09
C LYS A 158 5.39 -15.43 15.84
N GLY A 159 6.14 -16.05 14.92
CA GLY A 159 5.67 -16.59 13.65
C GLY A 159 6.00 -15.70 12.44
N TYR A 160 6.43 -16.32 11.35
CA TYR A 160 6.91 -15.64 10.14
C TYR A 160 5.85 -14.77 9.46
N GLY A 161 4.58 -15.19 9.47
CA GLY A 161 3.48 -14.39 8.92
C GLY A 161 3.29 -13.05 9.63
N LYS A 162 3.56 -13.00 10.94
CA LYS A 162 3.49 -11.75 11.71
C LYS A 162 4.65 -10.81 11.38
N ALA A 163 5.88 -11.34 11.31
CA ALA A 163 7.04 -10.56 10.90
C ALA A 163 6.89 -10.01 9.48
N ALA A 164 6.34 -10.81 8.56
CA ALA A 164 6.02 -10.35 7.20
C ALA A 164 4.97 -9.22 7.22
N MET A 165 3.93 -9.33 8.05
CA MET A 165 2.92 -8.26 8.23
C MET A 165 3.54 -6.95 8.72
N GLU A 166 4.43 -7.02 9.70
CA GLU A 166 5.14 -5.83 10.19
C GLU A 166 6.03 -5.22 9.10
N ALA A 167 6.72 -6.05 8.31
CA ALA A 167 7.48 -5.59 7.15
C ALA A 167 6.61 -4.89 6.11
N ALA A 168 5.41 -5.41 5.82
CA ALA A 168 4.46 -4.79 4.90
C ALA A 168 3.98 -3.41 5.38
N GLU A 169 3.71 -3.24 6.67
CA GLU A 169 3.34 -1.93 7.23
C GLU A 169 4.54 -0.95 7.28
N ILE A 170 5.76 -1.46 7.52
CA ILE A 170 7.00 -0.66 7.41
C ILE A 170 7.18 -0.19 5.96
N ASP A 171 6.98 -1.05 4.97
CA ASP A 171 7.02 -0.65 3.55
C ASP A 171 5.94 0.38 3.21
N ARG A 172 4.74 0.22 3.76
CA ARG A 172 3.67 1.21 3.58
C ARG A 172 4.06 2.58 4.13
N MET A 173 4.67 2.64 5.31
CA MET A 173 5.17 3.89 5.86
C MET A 173 6.28 4.48 4.99
N ALA A 174 7.20 3.66 4.49
CA ALA A 174 8.23 4.09 3.55
C ALA A 174 7.61 4.72 2.30
N TRP A 175 6.60 4.06 1.74
CA TRP A 175 5.84 4.54 0.59
C TRP A 175 5.14 5.89 0.88
N PHE A 176 4.53 6.02 2.05
CA PHE A 176 3.84 7.25 2.46
C PHE A 176 4.81 8.41 2.68
N THR A 177 6.00 8.14 3.22
CA THR A 177 7.03 9.13 3.50
C THR A 177 8.00 9.37 2.34
N GLY A 178 7.89 8.60 1.26
CA GLY A 178 8.76 8.69 0.09
C GLY A 178 10.18 8.15 0.31
N GLN A 179 10.39 7.32 1.34
CA GLN A 179 11.68 6.71 1.63
C GLN A 179 11.98 5.57 0.64
N LYS A 180 13.22 5.53 0.14
CA LYS A 180 13.69 4.46 -0.77
C LYS A 180 14.36 3.30 -0.04
N SER A 181 14.76 3.53 1.20
CA SER A 181 15.35 2.53 2.07
C SER A 181 14.82 2.68 3.49
N MET A 182 14.73 1.56 4.20
CA MET A 182 14.27 1.49 5.57
C MET A 182 15.37 0.97 6.48
N THR A 183 15.74 1.81 7.44
CA THR A 183 16.62 1.45 8.55
C THR A 183 15.77 0.95 9.72
N LEU A 184 16.41 0.31 10.70
CA LEU A 184 15.76 -0.06 11.96
C LEU A 184 15.14 1.17 12.65
N ALA A 185 15.86 2.30 12.68
CA ALA A 185 15.40 3.54 13.30
C ALA A 185 14.18 4.13 12.59
N ASN A 186 14.16 4.12 11.25
CA ASN A 186 13.04 4.65 10.47
C ASN A 186 11.80 3.77 10.60
N ALA A 187 11.97 2.46 10.84
CA ALA A 187 10.87 1.52 11.04
C ALA A 187 10.19 1.67 12.41
N ALA A 188 10.87 2.22 13.43
CA ALA A 188 10.41 2.29 14.81
C ALA A 188 8.99 2.87 15.03
N PRO A 189 8.49 3.89 14.28
CA PRO A 189 7.14 4.41 14.48
C PRO A 189 6.02 3.39 14.20
N VAL A 190 6.29 2.40 13.34
CA VAL A 190 5.33 1.35 12.97
C VAL A 190 5.70 0.03 13.64
N TRP A 191 6.99 -0.19 13.81
CA TRP A 191 7.52 -1.31 14.56
C TRP A 191 7.38 -1.01 16.05
N LYS A 192 6.24 -1.41 16.62
CA LYS A 192 6.05 -1.44 18.07
C LYS A 192 7.01 -2.47 18.65
N ALA A 193 8.28 -2.08 18.82
CA ALA A 193 9.11 -2.66 19.84
C ALA A 193 8.37 -2.40 21.16
N LYS A 194 7.60 -3.39 21.61
CA LYS A 194 7.36 -3.57 23.03
C LYS A 194 8.75 -3.85 23.61
N VAL A 195 9.48 -2.79 23.93
CA VAL A 195 10.53 -2.83 24.93
C VAL A 195 9.84 -3.04 26.26
#